data_AF-A0A955CSJ9-F1
#
_entry.id   AF-A0A955CSJ9-F1
#
_cell.length_a   1.000
_cell.length_b   1.000
_cell.length_c   1.000
_cell.angle_alpha   90.00
_cell.angle_beta   90.00
_cell.angle_gamma   90.00
#
_symmetry.space_group_name_H-M   'P 1'
#
loop_
_entity.id
_entity.type
_entity.pdbx_description
1 polymer ?
#
loop_
_entity_poly.entity_id
_entity_poly.type
_entity_poly.pdbx_seq_one_letter_code
_entity_poly.pdbx_strand_id
1 'polypeptide(L)'
;MTGSNRPTLDASCRAEIAKLVEYFYRSARHDEVLGPIFERNVADWDAHLGTMRAFWASAIYRTGEYSGRPLDAHRGIPELRPEHFPRWLVLWHHAVDAVVSSDTREPFKQLAARMATTMSDRIRSG
;
A
#
# COMPACT_ATOMS: atom_id res chain seq x y z
N MET A 1 32.35 2.96 -11.51
CA MET A 1 31.15 3.53 -12.14
C MET A 1 30.01 2.52 -12.01
N THR A 2 29.32 2.49 -10.87
CA THR A 2 28.15 1.61 -10.68
C THR A 2 26.92 2.35 -11.22
N GLY A 3 26.59 2.09 -12.49
CA GLY A 3 25.32 2.54 -13.05
C GLY A 3 24.19 1.96 -12.22
N SER A 4 23.45 2.82 -11.52
CA SER A 4 22.23 2.41 -10.83
C SER A 4 21.24 2.00 -11.91
N ASN A 5 21.18 0.70 -12.23
CA ASN A 5 20.16 0.11 -13.10
C ASN A 5 18.82 0.14 -12.37
N ARG A 6 18.31 1.34 -12.15
CA ARG A 6 17.04 1.58 -11.47
C ARG A 6 15.97 1.60 -12.56
N PRO A 7 14.92 0.77 -12.44
CA PRO A 7 13.83 0.82 -13.40
C PRO A 7 13.24 2.24 -13.42
N THR A 8 13.22 2.83 -14.62
CA THR A 8 12.54 4.11 -14.85
C THR A 8 11.05 3.85 -14.79
N LEU A 9 10.29 4.68 -14.08
CA LEU A 9 8.83 4.53 -14.07
C LEU A 9 8.29 4.82 -15.48
N ASP A 10 7.83 3.78 -16.16
CA ASP A 10 7.19 3.88 -17.47
C ASP A 10 5.69 3.52 -17.38
N ALA A 11 5.03 3.51 -18.54
CA ALA A 11 3.60 3.19 -18.63
C ALA A 11 3.27 1.78 -18.12
N SER A 12 4.17 0.81 -18.30
CA SER A 12 3.96 -0.57 -17.87
C SER A 12 4.00 -0.67 -16.34
N CYS A 13 4.96 -0.01 -15.70
CA CYS A 13 5.07 0.08 -14.25
C CYS A 13 3.85 0.77 -13.63
N ARG A 14 3.35 1.85 -14.26
CA ARG A 14 2.12 2.53 -13.80
C ARG A 14 0.89 1.63 -13.90
N ALA A 15 0.76 0.88 -15.00
CA ALA A 15 -0.34 -0.07 -15.17
C ALA A 15 -0.27 -1.22 -14.16
N GLU A 16 0.93 -1.71 -13.84
CA GLU A 16 1.13 -2.73 -12.80
C GLU A 16 0.70 -2.21 -11.41
N ILE A 17 1.14 -1.00 -11.03
CA ILE A 17 0.71 -0.35 -9.78
C ILE A 17 -0.80 -0.16 -9.73
N ALA A 18 -1.42 0.29 -10.83
CA ALA A 18 -2.86 0.47 -10.89
C ALA A 18 -3.62 -0.85 -10.65
N LYS A 19 -3.21 -1.93 -11.31
CA LYS A 19 -3.79 -3.27 -11.12
C LYS A 19 -3.56 -3.80 -9.70
N LEU A 20 -2.36 -3.59 -9.15
CA LEU A 20 -2.01 -4.05 -7.81
C LEU A 20 -2.88 -3.37 -6.74
N VAL A 21 -2.98 -2.04 -6.81
CA VAL A 21 -3.82 -1.25 -5.90
C VAL A 21 -5.28 -1.66 -6.02
N GLU A 22 -5.79 -1.81 -7.24
CA GLU A 22 -7.18 -2.25 -7.48
C GLU A 22 -7.46 -3.62 -6.86
N TYR A 23 -6.60 -4.60 -7.13
CA TYR A 23 -6.76 -5.96 -6.60
C TYR A 23 -6.70 -5.96 -5.07
N PHE A 24 -5.73 -5.24 -4.51
CA PHE A 24 -5.53 -5.15 -3.07
C PHE A 24 -6.77 -4.55 -2.38
N TYR A 25 -7.25 -3.40 -2.83
CA TYR A 25 -8.38 -2.72 -2.21
C TYR A 25 -9.71 -3.42 -2.44
N ARG A 26 -9.89 -4.11 -3.58
CA ARG A 26 -11.04 -5.02 -3.74
C ARG A 26 -11.04 -6.09 -2.64
N SER A 27 -9.88 -6.64 -2.30
CA SER A 27 -9.76 -7.67 -1.27
C SER A 27 -9.93 -7.08 0.13
N ALA A 28 -9.25 -5.97 0.43
CA ALA A 28 -9.31 -5.30 1.72
C ALA A 28 -10.70 -4.76 2.06
N ARG A 29 -11.47 -4.30 1.06
CA ARG A 29 -12.83 -3.81 1.22
C ARG A 29 -13.83 -4.91 1.62
N HIS A 30 -13.64 -6.11 1.09
CA HIS A 30 -14.51 -7.27 1.37
C HIS A 30 -14.00 -8.12 2.55
N ASP A 31 -12.87 -7.76 3.14
CA ASP A 31 -12.32 -8.43 4.30
C ASP A 31 -13.21 -8.17 5.53
N GLU A 32 -13.55 -9.22 6.27
CA GLU A 32 -14.49 -9.12 7.40
C GLU A 32 -13.99 -8.22 8.56
N VAL A 33 -12.67 -8.03 8.69
CA VAL A 33 -12.04 -7.23 9.75
C VAL A 33 -11.65 -5.86 9.23
N LEU A 34 -10.95 -5.80 8.10
CA LEU A 34 -10.43 -4.55 7.55
C LEU A 34 -11.50 -3.75 6.79
N GLY A 35 -12.42 -4.43 6.11
CA GLY A 35 -13.48 -3.83 5.30
C GLY A 35 -14.28 -2.79 6.09
N PRO A 36 -14.83 -3.12 7.28
CA PRO A 36 -15.55 -2.15 8.09
C PRO A 36 -14.73 -0.91 8.50
N ILE A 37 -13.41 -1.05 8.69
CA ILE A 37 -12.53 0.10 9.00
C ILE A 37 -12.42 1.01 7.78
N PHE A 38 -12.20 0.44 6.59
CA PHE A 38 -12.14 1.22 5.36
C PHE A 38 -13.49 1.88 5.03
N GLU A 39 -14.61 1.16 5.07
CA GLU A 39 -15.94 1.72 4.76
C GLU A 39 -16.32 2.91 5.65
N ARG A 40 -15.88 2.92 6.92
CA ARG A 40 -16.15 4.05 7.83
C ARG A 40 -15.26 5.26 7.60
N ASN A 41 -14.08 5.08 7.00
CA ASN A 41 -13.06 6.12 6.88
C ASN A 41 -12.78 6.57 5.44
N VAL A 42 -13.28 5.84 4.44
CA VAL A 42 -13.14 6.15 3.01
C VAL A 42 -14.50 6.49 2.42
N ALA A 43 -14.77 7.78 2.23
CA ALA A 43 -16.01 8.25 1.63
C ALA A 43 -15.98 8.21 0.09
N ASP A 44 -14.84 8.56 -0.51
CA ASP A 44 -14.62 8.57 -1.95
C ASP A 44 -13.55 7.54 -2.33
N TRP A 45 -14.01 6.41 -2.85
CA TRP A 45 -13.16 5.30 -3.25
C TRP A 45 -12.29 5.61 -4.46
N ASP A 46 -12.79 6.37 -5.43
CA ASP A 46 -12.02 6.72 -6.63
C ASP A 46 -10.86 7.66 -6.26
N ALA A 47 -11.12 8.65 -5.41
CA ALA A 47 -10.09 9.53 -4.87
C ALA A 47 -9.06 8.78 -4.01
N HIS A 48 -9.53 7.83 -3.18
CA HIS A 48 -8.65 7.00 -2.36
C HIS A 48 -7.73 6.13 -3.21
N LEU A 49 -8.28 5.41 -4.20
CA LEU A 49 -7.50 4.58 -5.12
C LEU A 49 -6.51 5.42 -5.93
N GLY A 50 -6.89 6.61 -6.40
CA GLY A 50 -5.98 7.56 -7.04
C GLY A 50 -4.79 7.93 -6.16
N THR A 51 -5.05 8.25 -4.90
CA THR A 51 -4.02 8.57 -3.90
C THR A 51 -3.09 7.38 -3.65
N MET A 52 -3.63 6.17 -3.55
CA MET A 52 -2.85 4.95 -3.30
C MET A 52 -1.99 4.55 -4.49
N ARG A 53 -2.46 4.76 -5.73
CA ARG A 53 -1.64 4.60 -6.93
C ARG A 53 -0.44 5.55 -6.92
N ALA A 54 -0.64 6.83 -6.59
CA ALA A 54 0.45 7.81 -6.47
C ALA A 54 1.42 7.48 -5.33
N PHE A 55 0.89 7.05 -4.17
CA PHE A 55 1.68 6.62 -3.02
C PHE A 55 2.60 5.45 -3.37
N TRP A 56 2.06 4.37 -3.93
CA TRP A 56 2.86 3.17 -4.24
C TRP A 56 3.84 3.40 -5.39
N ALA A 57 3.47 4.19 -6.40
CA ALA A 57 4.41 4.61 -7.44
C ALA A 57 5.59 5.38 -6.83
N SER A 58 5.32 6.31 -5.91
CA SER A 58 6.34 7.07 -5.21
C SER A 58 7.20 6.20 -4.29
N ALA A 59 6.58 5.25 -3.58
CA ALA A 59 7.27 4.40 -2.62
C ALA A 59 8.21 3.39 -3.31
N ILE A 60 7.75 2.77 -4.40
CA ILE A 60 8.50 1.74 -5.13
C ILE A 60 9.52 2.36 -6.08
N TYR A 61 9.09 3.32 -6.90
CA TYR A 61 9.91 3.88 -7.98
C TYR A 61 10.56 5.22 -7.62
N ARG A 62 10.31 5.78 -6.42
CA ARG A 62 10.88 7.05 -5.94
C ARG A 62 10.55 8.23 -6.87
N THR A 63 9.31 8.30 -7.34
CA THR A 63 8.87 9.36 -8.26
C THR A 63 8.58 10.69 -7.58
N GLY A 64 8.25 10.68 -6.29
CA GLY A 64 7.92 11.90 -5.53
C GLY A 64 6.53 12.47 -5.84
N GLU A 65 5.67 11.71 -6.51
CA GLU A 65 4.30 12.12 -6.88
C GLU A 65 3.35 12.18 -5.67
N TYR A 66 3.69 11.54 -4.56
CA TYR A 66 2.93 11.56 -3.32
C TYR A 66 3.60 12.45 -2.26
N SER A 67 2.88 13.46 -1.80
CA SER A 67 3.31 14.43 -0.79
C SER A 67 2.54 14.35 0.53
N GLY A 68 1.69 13.33 0.69
CA GLY A 68 0.87 13.16 1.89
C GLY A 68 1.66 12.72 3.11
N ARG A 69 0.98 12.67 4.26
CA ARG A 69 1.54 12.25 5.55
C ARG A 69 0.82 10.99 6.05
N PRO A 70 1.27 9.78 5.65
CA PRO A 70 0.54 8.54 5.89
C PRO A 70 0.26 8.31 7.37
N LEU A 71 1.26 8.49 8.24
CA LEU A 71 1.10 8.22 9.67
C LEU A 71 -0.01 9.06 10.32
N ASP A 72 -0.13 10.33 9.94
CA ASP A 72 -1.15 11.21 10.52
C ASP A 72 -2.56 10.79 10.08
N ALA A 73 -2.72 10.38 8.83
CA ALA A 73 -3.98 9.82 8.33
C ALA A 73 -4.39 8.54 9.09
N HIS A 74 -3.43 7.67 9.42
CA HIS A 74 -3.72 6.41 10.12
C HIS A 74 -3.95 6.61 11.63
N ARG A 75 -3.27 7.58 12.28
CA ARG A 75 -3.53 7.95 13.68
C ARG A 75 -4.91 8.56 13.89
N GLY A 76 -5.48 9.18 12.85
CA GLY A 76 -6.84 9.71 12.88
C GLY A 76 -7.95 8.64 12.88
N ILE A 77 -7.62 7.35 12.78
CA ILE A 77 -8.58 6.24 12.70
C ILE A 77 -8.71 5.57 14.08
N PRO A 78 -9.79 5.80 14.85
CA PRO A 78 -9.93 5.30 16.21
C PRO A 78 -9.94 3.78 16.35
N GLU A 79 -10.42 3.08 15.33
CA GLU A 79 -10.55 1.62 15.32
C GLU A 79 -9.29 0.92 14.84
N LEU A 80 -8.33 1.64 14.25
CA LEU A 80 -7.09 1.03 13.76
C LEU A 80 -6.23 0.59 14.96
N ARG A 81 -5.70 -0.63 14.87
CA ARG A 81 -4.97 -1.30 15.95
C ARG A 81 -3.81 -2.11 15.36
N PRO A 82 -2.74 -2.37 16.14
CA PRO A 82 -1.59 -3.17 15.69
C PRO A 82 -1.95 -4.52 15.07
N GLU A 83 -3.02 -5.17 15.55
CA GLU A 83 -3.46 -6.50 15.12
C GLU A 83 -4.04 -6.51 13.69
N HIS A 84 -4.39 -5.34 13.14
CA HIS A 84 -4.89 -5.22 11.77
C HIS A 84 -3.77 -5.31 10.72
N PHE A 85 -2.53 -4.93 11.08
CA PHE A 85 -1.41 -4.87 10.14
C PHE A 85 -0.98 -6.23 9.59
N PRO A 86 -0.89 -7.32 10.40
CA PRO A 86 -0.61 -8.65 9.85
C PRO A 86 -1.64 -9.10 8.81
N ARG A 87 -2.94 -8.84 9.05
CA ARG A 87 -4.01 -9.19 8.11
C ARG A 87 -3.92 -8.36 6.83
N TRP A 88 -3.63 -7.05 6.96
CA TRP A 88 -3.39 -6.17 5.83
C TRP A 88 -2.20 -6.67 4.97
N LEU A 89 -1.12 -7.13 5.61
CA LEU A 89 0.06 -7.67 4.91
C LEU A 89 -0.24 -8.98 4.16
N VAL A 90 -1.07 -9.86 4.73
CA VAL A 90 -1.52 -11.08 4.03
C VAL A 90 -2.24 -10.73 2.73
N LEU A 91 -3.21 -9.82 2.79
CA LEU A 91 -3.94 -9.37 1.60
C LEU A 91 -3.02 -8.67 0.59
N TRP A 92 -2.08 -7.86 1.07
CA TRP A 92 -1.09 -7.20 0.22
C TRP A 92 -0.19 -8.22 -0.50
N HIS A 93 0.32 -9.22 0.21
CA HIS A 93 1.15 -10.27 -0.37
C HIS A 93 0.38 -11.07 -1.44
N HIS A 94 -0.89 -11.40 -1.19
CA HIS A 94 -1.74 -12.06 -2.17
C HIS A 94 -1.93 -11.20 -3.43
N ALA A 95 -2.16 -9.90 -3.28
CA ALA A 95 -2.28 -8.99 -4.41
C ALA A 95 -0.98 -8.89 -5.21
N VAL A 96 0.16 -8.82 -4.52
CA VAL A 96 1.49 -8.80 -5.14
C VAL A 96 1.74 -10.10 -5.92
N ASP A 97 1.45 -11.26 -5.34
CA ASP A 97 1.64 -12.55 -6.02
C ASP A 97 0.71 -12.74 -7.24
N ALA A 98 -0.47 -12.12 -7.21
CA ALA A 98 -1.43 -12.21 -8.31
C ALA A 98 -1.14 -11.25 -9.48
N VAL A 99 -0.50 -10.11 -9.21
CA VAL A 99 -0.36 -9.02 -10.19
C VAL A 99 1.07 -8.76 -10.62
N VAL A 100 2.01 -8.81 -9.68
CA VAL A 100 3.40 -8.40 -9.93
C VAL A 100 4.20 -9.57 -10.47
N SER A 101 5.02 -9.28 -11.47
CA SER A 101 5.90 -10.29 -12.08
C SER A 101 6.79 -10.97 -11.04
N SER A 102 7.07 -12.26 -11.24
CA SER A 102 7.81 -13.08 -10.29
C SER A 102 9.14 -12.47 -9.85
N ASP A 103 9.80 -11.82 -10.80
CA ASP A 103 11.17 -11.31 -10.70
C ASP A 103 11.23 -10.00 -9.91
N THR A 104 10.08 -9.32 -9.73
CA THR A 104 10.00 -7.99 -9.10
C THR A 104 9.10 -7.95 -7.87
N ARG A 105 8.42 -9.05 -7.52
CA ARG A 105 7.45 -9.10 -6.41
C ARG A 105 8.06 -8.86 -5.02
N GLU A 106 9.28 -9.33 -4.80
CA GLU A 106 9.90 -9.37 -3.48
C GLU A 106 10.14 -7.95 -2.89
N PRO A 107 10.70 -6.97 -3.65
CA PRO A 107 10.76 -5.58 -3.22
C PRO A 107 9.43 -4.97 -2.74
N PHE A 108 8.30 -5.33 -3.37
CA PHE A 108 6.98 -4.81 -2.99
C PHE A 108 6.55 -5.34 -1.62
N LYS A 109 6.75 -6.64 -1.38
CA LYS A 109 6.43 -7.28 -0.09
C LYS A 109 7.29 -6.71 1.03
N GLN A 110 8.60 -6.60 0.82
CA GLN A 110 9.53 -6.09 1.82
C GLN A 110 9.30 -4.62 2.16
N LEU A 111 8.94 -3.78 1.17
CA LEU A 111 8.59 -2.39 1.44
C LEU A 111 7.33 -2.28 2.30
N ALA A 112 6.29 -3.02 1.95
CA ALA A 112 5.04 -3.03 2.68
C ALA A 112 5.22 -3.55 4.12
N ALA A 113 5.98 -4.63 4.32
CA ALA A 113 6.29 -5.16 5.65
C ALA A 113 6.96 -4.12 6.55
N ARG A 114 7.98 -3.41 6.04
CA ARG A 114 8.67 -2.35 6.79
C ARG A 114 7.73 -1.20 7.17
N MET A 115 6.87 -0.79 6.24
CA MET A 115 5.87 0.26 6.49
C MET A 115 4.85 -0.18 7.54
N ALA A 116 4.31 -1.39 7.42
CA ALA A 116 3.35 -1.95 8.36
C ALA A 116 3.93 -2.06 9.78
N THR A 117 5.16 -2.56 9.93
CA THR A 117 5.85 -2.60 11.25
C THR A 117 5.99 -1.18 11.82
N THR A 118 6.48 -0.24 11.02
CA THR A 118 6.67 1.15 11.46
C THR A 118 5.36 1.80 11.89
N MET A 119 4.28 1.64 11.11
CA MET A 119 2.98 2.19 11.45
C MET A 119 2.38 1.54 12.70
N SER A 120 2.44 0.21 12.78
CA SER A 120 1.94 -0.56 13.92
C SER A 120 2.59 -0.11 15.23
N ASP A 121 3.92 0.03 15.24
CA ASP A 121 4.66 0.52 16.41
C ASP A 121 4.28 1.95 16.80
N ARG A 122 4.12 2.84 15.81
CA ARG A 122 3.80 4.26 16.02
C ARG A 122 2.35 4.54 16.42
N ILE A 123 1.44 3.62 16.11
CA ILE A 123 0.04 3.64 16.53
C ILE A 123 -0.09 3.05 17.93
N ARG A 124 0.65 1.99 18.26
CA ARG A 124 0.67 1.43 19.63
C ARG A 124 1.21 2.43 20.66
N SER A 125 2.17 3.27 20.26
CA SER A 125 2.85 4.22 21.14
C SER A 125 2.20 5.61 21.22
N GLY A 126 1.05 5.82 20.57
CA GLY A 126 0.31 7.09 20.57
C GLY A 126 -0.98 6.95 21.36
#